data_AF-A0AAJ1RXK4-F1
#
_entry.id   AF-A0AAJ1RXK4-F1
#
_cell.length_a   1.000
_cell.length_b   1.000
_cell.length_c   1.000
_cell.angle_alpha   90.00
_cell.angle_beta   90.00
_cell.angle_gamma   90.00
#
_symmetry.space_group_name_H-M   'P 1'
#
loop_
_entity.id
_entity.type
_entity.pdbx_description
1 polymer ?
#
loop_
_entity_poly.entity_id
_entity_poly.type
_entity_poly.pdbx_seq_one_letter_code
_entity_poly.pdbx_strand_id
1 'polypeptide(L)'
;MRAEEPCILFAETIHLAGLTGLLVYRSTWLRDTDRLYEVVADLVCRSTAVQVIVKETIEDPEMIFGQAEVMFALLHSSPQPIDPTDPSVCALIDLAASFAGNVSHPLKVVDDLISRLDLNRIER
;
A
#
# COMPACT_ATOMS: atom_id res chain seq x y z
N MET A 1 -3.18 -2.46 -16.35
CA MET A 1 -4.50 -2.40 -17.04
C MET A 1 -5.34 -1.42 -16.23
N ARG A 2 -5.76 -0.30 -16.84
CA ARG A 2 -6.53 0.77 -16.20
C ARG A 2 -7.88 0.20 -15.73
N ALA A 3 -8.29 0.49 -14.51
CA ALA A 3 -9.60 0.09 -14.01
C ALA A 3 -10.67 0.95 -14.71
N GLU A 4 -11.32 0.38 -15.72
CA GLU A 4 -12.52 0.95 -16.37
C GLU A 4 -13.81 0.61 -15.58
N GLU A 5 -13.67 -0.02 -14.41
CA GLU A 5 -14.75 -0.36 -13.47
C GLU A 5 -14.42 0.27 -12.10
N PRO A 6 -15.41 0.61 -11.25
CA PRO A 6 -15.14 1.12 -9.91
C PRO A 6 -14.18 0.14 -9.21
N CYS A 7 -13.01 0.63 -8.85
CA CYS A 7 -11.97 -0.19 -8.25
C CYS A 7 -12.53 -0.75 -6.93
N ILE A 8 -12.66 -2.06 -6.79
CA ILE A 8 -13.12 -2.68 -5.53
C ILE A 8 -11.93 -2.96 -4.62
N LEU A 9 -10.83 -3.39 -5.23
CA LEU A 9 -9.59 -3.75 -4.58
C LEU A 9 -8.43 -3.55 -5.56
N PHE A 10 -7.40 -2.89 -5.07
CA PHE A 10 -6.06 -2.89 -5.61
C PHE A 10 -5.11 -3.29 -4.50
N ALA A 11 -4.18 -4.19 -4.79
CA ALA A 11 -3.14 -4.57 -3.85
C ALA A 11 -1.86 -4.86 -4.61
N GLU A 12 -0.74 -4.35 -4.11
CA GLU A 12 0.57 -4.52 -4.73
C GLU A 12 1.66 -4.69 -3.67
N THR A 13 2.57 -5.61 -3.93
CA THR A 13 3.77 -5.80 -3.12
C THR A 13 4.94 -5.02 -3.72
N ILE A 14 5.63 -4.25 -2.91
CA ILE A 14 6.78 -3.43 -3.31
C ILE A 14 8.04 -3.99 -2.63
N HIS A 15 9.08 -4.25 -3.41
CA HIS A 15 10.37 -4.68 -2.85
C HIS A 15 11.18 -3.48 -2.37
N LEU A 16 11.52 -3.45 -1.07
CA LEU A 16 12.11 -2.31 -0.39
C LEU A 16 13.43 -2.69 0.29
N ALA A 17 14.51 -2.78 -0.48
CA ALA A 17 15.87 -3.02 0.02
C ALA A 17 15.99 -4.17 1.06
N GLY A 18 15.33 -5.30 0.80
CA GLY A 18 15.31 -6.46 1.70
C GLY A 18 14.06 -6.59 2.57
N LEU A 19 13.18 -5.58 2.55
CA LEU A 19 11.82 -5.63 3.11
C LEU A 19 10.79 -5.82 1.98
N THR A 20 9.59 -6.26 2.36
CA THR A 20 8.44 -6.31 1.46
C THR A 20 7.38 -5.35 1.98
N GLY A 21 7.09 -4.30 1.20
CA GLY A 21 5.94 -3.44 1.43
C GLY A 21 4.70 -4.03 0.80
N LEU A 22 3.55 -3.86 1.45
CA LEU A 22 2.24 -4.22 0.93
C LEU A 22 1.38 -2.96 0.93
N LEU A 23 1.01 -2.50 -0.26
CA LEU A 23 0.03 -1.44 -0.45
C LEU A 23 -1.32 -2.08 -0.76
N VAL A 24 -2.34 -1.70 -0.01
CA VAL A 24 -3.73 -2.13 -0.20
C VAL A 24 -4.58 -0.89 -0.34
N TYR A 25 -5.43 -0.91 -1.36
CA TYR A 25 -6.42 0.10 -1.62
C TYR A 25 -7.75 -0.59 -1.89
N ARG A 26 -8.75 -0.40 -1.05
CA ARG A 26 -10.02 -1.13 -1.17
C ARG A 26 -11.22 -0.29 -0.85
N SER A 27 -12.38 -0.67 -1.39
CA SER A 27 -13.65 -0.11 -0.92
C SER A 27 -13.88 -0.50 0.54
N THR A 28 -14.45 0.42 1.32
CA THR A 28 -14.87 0.17 2.71
C THR A 28 -15.98 -0.88 2.82
N TRP A 29 -16.66 -1.20 1.70
CA TRP A 29 -17.65 -2.26 1.63
C TRP A 29 -17.04 -3.67 1.59
N LEU A 30 -15.80 -3.79 1.09
CA LEU A 30 -15.11 -5.07 0.96
C LEU A 30 -14.60 -5.55 2.33
N ARG A 31 -15.03 -6.74 2.75
CA ARG A 31 -14.68 -7.34 4.04
C ARG A 31 -13.44 -8.22 3.91
N ASP A 32 -12.73 -8.38 5.02
CA ASP A 32 -11.57 -9.28 5.10
C ASP A 32 -11.92 -10.75 4.79
N THR A 33 -13.20 -11.13 4.96
CA THR A 33 -13.72 -12.47 4.68
C THR A 33 -14.19 -12.67 3.24
N ASP A 34 -14.25 -11.61 2.44
CA ASP A 34 -14.75 -11.71 1.08
C ASP A 34 -13.70 -12.36 0.19
N ARG A 35 -14.14 -13.22 -0.73
CA ARG A 35 -13.27 -13.97 -1.64
C ARG A 35 -12.31 -13.09 -2.43
N LEU A 36 -12.73 -11.87 -2.77
CA LEU A 36 -11.89 -10.90 -3.48
C LEU A 36 -10.67 -10.44 -2.66
N TYR A 37 -10.75 -10.49 -1.33
CA TYR A 37 -9.67 -10.09 -0.42
C TYR A 37 -8.75 -11.26 0.00
N GLU A 38 -9.08 -12.51 -0.39
CA GLU A 38 -8.32 -13.71 0.00
C GLU A 38 -6.83 -13.59 -0.31
N VAL A 39 -6.45 -13.01 -1.46
CA VAL A 39 -5.03 -12.86 -1.84
C VAL A 39 -4.27 -11.96 -0.86
N VAL A 40 -4.91 -10.88 -0.41
CA VAL A 40 -4.30 -9.96 0.56
C VAL A 40 -4.23 -10.63 1.93
N ALA A 41 -5.30 -11.31 2.34
CA ALA A 41 -5.34 -12.09 3.57
C ALA A 41 -4.24 -13.16 3.59
N ASP A 42 -4.05 -13.90 2.49
CA ASP A 42 -2.99 -14.89 2.34
C ASP A 42 -1.59 -14.29 2.48
N LEU A 43 -1.33 -13.11 1.89
CA LEU A 43 -0.05 -12.42 2.02
C LEU A 43 0.23 -12.02 3.47
N VAL A 44 -0.77 -11.50 4.16
CA VAL A 44 -0.68 -11.12 5.58
C VAL A 44 -0.48 -12.36 6.46
N CYS A 45 -1.25 -13.43 6.23
CA CYS A 45 -1.17 -14.67 7.01
C CYS A 45 0.14 -15.44 6.83
N ARG A 46 0.77 -15.37 5.66
CA ARG A 46 2.08 -15.99 5.40
C ARG A 46 3.24 -15.22 5.99
N SER A 47 3.04 -13.97 6.33
CA SER A 47 4.07 -13.12 6.94
C SER A 47 4.20 -13.45 8.41
N THR A 48 5.43 -13.58 8.90
CA THR A 48 5.71 -13.89 10.31
C THR A 48 5.32 -12.72 11.22
N ALA A 49 5.52 -11.49 10.74
CA ALA A 49 5.02 -10.27 11.38
C ALA A 49 4.57 -9.26 10.32
N VAL A 50 3.57 -8.44 10.67
CA VAL A 50 3.06 -7.38 9.81
C VAL A 50 3.07 -6.07 10.61
N GLN A 51 3.75 -5.07 10.07
CA GLN A 51 3.85 -3.73 10.66
C GLN A 51 3.06 -2.76 9.80
N VAL A 52 1.89 -2.36 10.26
CA VAL A 52 1.07 -1.36 9.58
C VAL A 52 1.70 0.02 9.78
N ILE A 53 2.03 0.68 8.68
CA ILE A 53 2.65 2.01 8.65
C ILE A 53 1.58 3.08 8.53
N VAL A 54 0.64 2.89 7.62
CA VAL A 54 -0.55 3.74 7.47
C VAL A 54 -1.76 2.85 7.27
N LYS A 55 -2.88 3.23 7.88
CA LYS A 55 -4.19 2.65 7.62
C LYS A 55 -5.26 3.71 7.85
N GLU A 56 -5.90 4.14 6.78
CA GLU A 56 -6.85 5.26 6.82
C GLU A 56 -7.99 5.09 5.84
N THR A 57 -9.07 5.83 6.07
CA THR A 57 -10.18 5.97 5.11
C THR A 57 -10.10 7.33 4.44
N ILE A 58 -10.07 7.35 3.11
CA ILE A 58 -10.04 8.56 2.29
C ILE A 58 -11.33 8.68 1.47
N GLU A 59 -11.67 9.91 1.08
CA GLU A 59 -12.71 10.15 0.09
C GLU A 59 -12.18 9.82 -1.31
N ASP A 60 -12.91 8.99 -2.05
CA ASP A 60 -12.63 8.67 -3.45
C ASP A 60 -13.96 8.47 -4.20
N PRO A 61 -14.38 9.45 -5.02
CA PRO A 61 -15.60 9.35 -5.81
C PRO A 61 -15.65 8.18 -6.80
N GLU A 62 -14.51 7.60 -7.18
CA GLU A 62 -14.43 6.44 -8.07
C GLU A 62 -14.61 5.10 -7.33
N MET A 63 -14.60 5.13 -6.00
CA MET A 63 -14.84 3.97 -5.13
C MET A 63 -16.31 3.77 -4.79
N ILE A 64 -16.69 2.52 -4.53
CA ILE A 64 -18.04 2.20 -4.06
C ILE A 64 -18.29 2.92 -2.73
N PHE A 65 -19.37 3.71 -2.67
CA PHE A 65 -19.74 4.63 -1.58
C PHE A 65 -18.84 5.85 -1.40
N GLY A 66 -18.02 6.19 -2.40
CA GLY A 66 -17.22 7.42 -2.37
C GLY A 66 -16.08 7.39 -1.36
N GLN A 67 -15.74 6.20 -0.83
CA GLN A 67 -14.75 6.04 0.24
C GLN A 67 -13.89 4.80 -0.01
N ALA A 68 -12.64 4.91 0.43
CA ALA A 68 -11.68 3.84 0.32
C ALA A 68 -10.82 3.72 1.56
N GLU A 69 -10.49 2.48 1.91
CA GLU A 69 -9.45 2.19 2.89
C GLU A 69 -8.10 2.04 2.18
N VAL A 70 -7.13 2.85 2.59
CA VAL A 70 -5.73 2.75 2.20
C VAL A 70 -4.96 2.12 3.34
N MET A 71 -4.15 1.11 3.06
CA MET A 71 -3.22 0.53 4.01
C MET A 71 -1.87 0.34 3.35
N PHE A 72 -0.81 0.76 4.04
CA PHE A 72 0.55 0.38 3.72
C PHE A 72 1.15 -0.34 4.92
N ALA A 73 1.69 -1.53 4.69
CA ALA A 73 2.30 -2.35 5.73
C ALA A 73 3.64 -2.92 5.28
N LEU A 74 4.54 -3.13 6.22
CA LEU A 74 5.76 -3.92 6.02
C LEU A 74 5.48 -5.36 6.43
N LEU A 75 5.76 -6.28 5.52
CA LEU A 75 5.69 -7.72 5.71
C LEU A 75 7.07 -8.24 6.09
N HIS A 76 7.15 -8.89 7.25
CA HIS A 76 8.40 -9.39 7.83
C HIS A 76 8.38 -10.93 7.85
N SER A 77 9.49 -11.53 7.40
CA SER A 77 9.70 -12.98 7.50
C SER A 77 10.24 -13.42 8.88
N SER A 78 10.59 -12.45 9.74
CA SER A 78 11.06 -12.65 11.11
C SER A 78 9.96 -12.26 12.11
N PRO A 79 9.90 -12.89 13.30
CA PRO A 79 8.98 -12.47 14.36
C PRO A 79 9.24 -11.06 14.88
N GLN A 80 10.49 -10.60 14.76
CA GLN A 80 10.90 -9.29 15.22
C GLN A 80 10.93 -8.34 14.01
N PRO A 81 10.08 -7.30 13.98
CA PRO A 81 10.07 -6.31 12.91
C PRO A 81 11.45 -5.69 12.75
N ILE A 82 11.88 -5.55 11.51
CA ILE A 82 13.12 -4.87 11.17
C ILE A 82 12.76 -3.43 10.81
N ASP A 83 13.26 -2.48 11.60
CA ASP A 83 13.10 -1.08 11.26
C ASP A 83 13.87 -0.77 9.98
N PRO A 84 13.25 -0.09 9.00
CA PRO A 84 13.91 0.30 7.77
C PRO A 84 15.02 1.30 8.09
N THR A 85 16.25 0.98 7.66
CA THR A 85 17.41 1.86 7.80
C THR A 85 17.83 2.50 6.48
N ASP A 86 17.32 2.00 5.34
CA ASP A 86 17.60 2.58 4.04
C ASP A 86 16.85 3.91 3.89
N PRO A 87 17.55 5.04 3.63
CA PRO A 87 16.92 6.36 3.53
C PRO A 87 15.80 6.44 2.49
N SER A 88 15.90 5.68 1.40
CA SER A 88 14.88 5.65 0.34
C SER A 88 13.62 4.93 0.80
N VAL A 89 13.77 3.89 1.62
CA VAL A 89 12.65 3.17 2.22
C VAL A 89 11.98 4.04 3.30
N CYS A 90 12.75 4.75 4.11
CA CYS A 90 12.22 5.71 5.08
C CYS A 90 11.44 6.83 4.37
N ALA A 91 11.99 7.42 3.31
CA ALA A 91 11.30 8.46 2.54
C ALA A 91 10.00 7.95 1.89
N LEU A 92 9.96 6.68 1.48
CA LEU A 92 8.76 6.05 0.95
C LEU A 92 7.70 5.84 2.04
N ILE A 93 8.12 5.44 3.24
CA ILE A 93 7.25 5.33 4.42
C ILE A 93 6.70 6.69 4.83
N ASP A 94 7.55 7.72 4.87
CA ASP A 94 7.14 9.09 5.20
C ASP A 94 6.16 9.63 4.16
N LEU A 95 6.39 9.35 2.87
CA LEU A 95 5.47 9.68 1.80
C LEU A 95 4.14 8.95 1.98
N ALA A 96 4.18 7.64 2.26
CA ALA A 96 3.00 6.83 2.51
C ALA A 96 2.18 7.37 3.70
N ALA A 97 2.86 7.79 4.77
CA ALA A 97 2.23 8.42 5.93
C ALA A 97 1.68 9.82 5.62
N SER A 98 2.32 10.57 4.71
CA SER A 98 1.87 11.91 4.31
C SER A 98 0.61 11.92 3.45
N PHE A 99 0.23 10.77 2.89
CA PHE A 99 -1.03 10.61 2.17
C PHE A 99 -2.26 10.75 3.07
N ALA A 100 -2.07 10.74 4.38
CA ALA A 100 -3.08 11.08 5.35
C ALA A 100 -3.60 12.52 5.13
N GLY A 101 -4.72 12.62 4.40
CA GLY A 101 -5.50 13.85 4.25
C GLY A 101 -5.41 14.62 2.93
N ASN A 102 -4.68 14.16 1.89
CA ASN A 102 -4.49 14.96 0.66
C ASN A 102 -4.56 14.21 -0.69
N VAL A 103 -4.90 12.92 -0.72
CA VAL A 103 -4.84 12.15 -1.98
C VAL A 103 -6.12 12.31 -2.80
N SER A 104 -5.98 12.80 -4.03
CA SER A 104 -7.07 12.95 -5.00
C SER A 104 -7.28 11.73 -5.89
N HIS A 105 -6.34 10.78 -5.92
CA HIS A 105 -6.55 9.44 -6.51
C HIS A 105 -5.36 8.49 -6.19
N PRO A 106 -5.57 7.25 -5.77
CA PRO A 106 -4.50 6.33 -5.35
C PRO A 106 -3.70 5.69 -6.49
N LEU A 107 -4.25 5.62 -7.70
CA LEU A 107 -3.40 5.30 -8.86
C LEU A 107 -2.33 6.37 -9.09
N LYS A 108 -2.60 7.63 -8.71
CA LYS A 108 -1.54 8.66 -8.68
C LYS A 108 -0.57 8.44 -7.53
N VAL A 109 -1.00 7.90 -6.40
CA VAL A 109 -0.09 7.54 -5.30
C VAL A 109 0.89 6.46 -5.74
N VAL A 110 0.41 5.41 -6.40
CA VAL A 110 1.26 4.34 -6.96
C VAL A 110 2.18 4.91 -8.05
N ASP A 111 1.66 5.71 -8.97
CA ASP A 111 2.46 6.36 -10.01
C ASP A 111 3.52 7.32 -9.42
N ASP A 112 3.17 8.11 -8.39
CA ASP A 112 4.09 9.02 -7.69
C ASP A 112 5.15 8.26 -6.88
N LEU A 113 4.75 7.16 -6.24
CA LEU A 113 5.65 6.23 -5.54
C LEU A 113 6.66 5.61 -6.51
N ILE A 114 6.18 5.02 -7.60
CA ILE A 114 7.00 4.38 -8.63
C ILE A 114 7.91 5.41 -9.30
N SER A 115 7.40 6.57 -9.68
CA SER A 115 8.17 7.62 -10.36
C SER A 115 9.34 8.14 -9.51
N ARG A 116 9.14 8.27 -8.19
CA ARG A 116 10.21 8.70 -7.27
C ARG A 116 11.22 7.60 -6.99
N LEU A 117 10.80 6.34 -6.97
CA LEU A 117 11.70 5.19 -6.86
C LEU A 117 12.60 5.06 -8.10
N ASP A 118 12.08 5.31 -9.30
CA ASP A 118 12.86 5.28 -10.54
C ASP A 118 13.83 6.47 -10.66
N LEU A 119 13.46 7.67 -10.22
CA LEU A 119 14.35 8.84 -10.19
C LEU A 119 15.59 8.60 -9.31
N ASN A 120 15.42 7.96 -8.15
CA ASN A 120 16.53 7.61 -7.26
C ASN A 120 17.44 6.50 -7.81
N ARG A 121 17.06 5.85 -8.91
CA ARG A 121 17.83 4.80 -9.58
C ARG A 121 18.73 5.34 -10.69
N ILE A 122 18.47 6.55 -11.18
CA ILE A 122 19.22 7.20 -12.27
C ILE A 122 20.42 8.00 -11.73
N GLU A 123 20.42 8.37 -10.43
CA GLU A 123 21.52 9.13 -9.80
C GLU A 123 22.63 8.27 -9.15
N ARG A 124 22.79 7.00 -9.54
CA ARG A 124 23.89 6.13 -9.08
C ARG A 124 24.76 5.59 -10.22
#